data_AF-V4Y8W5-F1
#
_entry.id   AF-V4Y8W5-F1
#
_cell.length_a   1.000
_cell.length_b   1.000
_cell.length_c   1.000
_cell.angle_alpha   90.00
_cell.angle_beta   90.00
_cell.angle_gamma   90.00
#
_symmetry.space_group_name_H-M   'P 1'
#
loop_
_entity.id
_entity.type
_entity.pdbx_description
1 polymer ?
#
loop_
_entity_poly.entity_id
_entity_poly.type
_entity_poly.pdbx_seq_one_letter_code
_entity_poly.pdbx_strand_id
1 'polypeptide(L)'
;MVVIGVHYPEFDYEAEPSNIKEYVAETNTTYPIVVDNEGESWDAYDQRYWPTRYLIGVDGFIRYDHIGEGGYNETEQQIQALLAERDRVRQQRNATTAEAN
;
A
#
# COMPACT_ATOMS: atom_id res chain seq x y z
N MET A 1 3.49 7.58 -6.69
CA MET A 1 2.75 6.56 -5.91
C MET A 1 3.58 6.27 -4.69
N VAL A 2 2.96 5.85 -3.59
CA VAL A 2 3.67 5.34 -2.41
C VAL A 2 3.19 3.91 -2.22
N VAL A 3 4.12 3.00 -1.94
CA VAL A 3 3.84 1.61 -1.55
C VAL A 3 4.34 1.47 -0.12
N ILE A 4 3.57 0.78 0.72
CA ILE A 4 3.95 0.42 2.08
C ILE A 4 3.68 -1.08 2.20
N GLY A 5 4.71 -1.86 2.52
CA GLY A 5 4.54 -3.25 2.93
C GLY A 5 4.15 -3.29 4.40
N VAL A 6 3.14 -4.08 4.76
CA VAL A 6 2.81 -4.38 6.15
C VAL A 6 3.13 -5.86 6.35
N HIS A 7 4.18 -6.13 7.12
CA HIS A 7 4.64 -7.47 7.42
C HIS A 7 4.02 -7.94 8.72
N TYR A 8 3.01 -8.80 8.62
CA TYR A 8 2.49 -9.60 9.73
C TYR A 8 3.08 -11.01 9.60
N PRO A 9 3.78 -11.55 10.60
CA PRO A 9 4.45 -12.84 10.52
C PRO A 9 3.44 -14.01 10.56
N GLU A 10 3.64 -15.03 9.73
CA GLU A 10 2.93 -16.31 9.83
C GLU A 10 3.60 -17.23 10.86
N PHE A 11 4.93 -17.14 10.98
CA PHE A 11 5.74 -17.95 11.90
C PHE A 11 6.61 -17.08 12.82
N ASP A 12 6.93 -17.58 14.01
CA ASP A 12 7.74 -16.85 15.02
C ASP A 12 9.07 -16.31 14.47
N TYR A 13 9.73 -17.05 13.58
CA TYR A 13 11.01 -16.61 13.01
C TYR A 13 10.86 -15.42 12.05
N GLU A 14 9.67 -15.18 11.49
CA GLU A 14 9.40 -14.05 10.60
C GLU A 14 9.18 -12.76 11.39
N ALA A 15 8.93 -12.86 12.70
CA ALA A 15 8.84 -11.72 13.59
C ALA A 15 10.22 -11.11 13.92
N GLU A 16 11.31 -11.85 13.69
CA GLU A 16 12.67 -11.41 14.02
C GLU A 16 13.15 -10.32 13.03
N PRO A 17 13.42 -9.09 13.51
CA PRO A 17 13.83 -7.99 12.65
C PRO A 17 15.10 -8.23 11.82
N SER A 18 16.02 -9.10 12.26
CA SER A 18 17.20 -9.45 11.45
C SER A 18 16.81 -10.19 10.17
N ASN A 19 15.86 -11.11 10.26
CA ASN A 19 15.40 -11.93 9.13
C ASN A 19 14.66 -11.07 8.10
N ILE A 20 13.85 -10.11 8.59
CA ILE A 20 13.16 -9.14 7.73
C ILE A 20 14.19 -8.27 6.99
N LYS A 21 15.23 -7.78 7.69
CA LYS A 21 16.28 -6.96 7.07
C LYS A 21 17.07 -7.72 6.00
N GLU A 22 17.40 -8.99 6.27
CA GLU A 22 18.05 -9.87 5.31
C GLU A 22 17.19 -10.04 4.06
N TYR A 23 15.91 -10.37 4.23
CA TYR A 23 14.95 -10.49 3.13
C TYR A 23 14.83 -9.19 2.30
N VAL A 24 14.79 -8.03 2.96
CA VAL A 24 14.75 -6.72 2.28
C VAL A 24 16.00 -6.48 1.43
N ALA A 25 17.18 -6.85 1.95
CA ALA A 25 18.43 -6.73 1.22
C ALA A 25 18.49 -7.70 0.03
N GLU A 26 18.10 -8.95 0.22
CA GLU A 26 18.11 -9.99 -0.82
C GLU A 26 17.13 -9.68 -1.96
N THR A 27 15.94 -9.19 -1.64
CA THR A 27 14.90 -8.86 -2.63
C THR A 27 15.06 -7.49 -3.27
N ASN A 28 16.03 -6.69 -2.80
CA ASN A 28 16.18 -5.28 -3.18
C ASN A 28 14.88 -4.48 -3.02
N THR A 29 14.16 -4.74 -1.93
CA THR A 29 12.91 -4.03 -1.64
C THR A 29 13.20 -2.57 -1.31
N THR A 30 12.61 -1.65 -2.06
CA THR A 30 12.86 -0.20 -1.96
C THR A 30 11.74 0.58 -1.29
N TYR A 31 10.58 -0.03 -1.10
CA TYR A 31 9.44 0.59 -0.42
C TYR A 31 9.54 0.38 1.10
N PRO A 32 9.01 1.33 1.91
CA PRO A 32 8.93 1.17 3.36
C PRO A 32 8.17 -0.09 3.76
N ILE A 33 8.65 -0.75 4.81
CA ILE A 33 7.97 -1.88 5.44
C ILE A 33 7.68 -1.54 6.90
N VAL A 34 6.43 -1.72 7.29
CA VAL A 34 5.98 -1.75 8.69
C VAL A 34 6.09 -3.19 9.18
N VAL A 35 6.73 -3.37 10.32
CA VAL A 35 6.80 -4.66 11.03
C VAL A 35 5.65 -4.68 12.03
N ASP A 36 4.60 -5.44 11.72
CA ASP A 36 3.34 -5.46 12.46
C ASP A 36 3.26 -6.70 13.37
N ASN A 37 4.34 -7.02 14.09
CA ASN A 37 4.44 -8.28 14.86
C ASN A 37 3.27 -8.48 15.85
N GLU A 38 2.72 -7.40 16.40
CA GLU A 38 1.62 -7.45 17.36
C GLU A 38 0.23 -7.46 16.70
N GLY A 39 0.16 -7.44 15.37
CA GLY A 39 -1.08 -7.53 14.60
C GLY A 39 -1.98 -6.31 14.68
N GLU A 40 -1.49 -5.14 15.10
CA GLU A 40 -2.32 -3.94 15.23
C GLU A 40 -2.92 -3.51 13.89
N SER A 41 -2.11 -3.54 12.82
CA SER A 41 -2.58 -3.19 11.47
C SER A 41 -3.42 -4.31 10.89
N TRP A 42 -3.01 -5.56 11.09
CA TRP A 42 -3.76 -6.75 10.69
C TRP A 42 -5.20 -6.74 11.23
N ASP A 43 -5.36 -6.50 12.52
CA ASP A 43 -6.66 -6.43 13.18
C ASP A 43 -7.45 -5.18 12.74
N ALA A 44 -6.79 -4.03 12.62
CA ALA A 44 -7.45 -2.79 12.19
C ALA A 44 -8.05 -2.86 10.79
N TYR A 45 -7.48 -3.71 9.92
CA TYR A 45 -7.98 -3.95 8.56
C TYR A 45 -8.91 -5.17 8.46
N ASP A 46 -9.24 -5.84 9.58
CA ASP A 46 -9.95 -7.14 9.62
C ASP A 46 -9.32 -8.14 8.63
N GLN A 47 -7.99 -8.15 8.57
CA GLN A 47 -7.23 -8.94 7.63
C GLN A 47 -7.24 -10.42 8.05
N ARG A 48 -7.30 -11.33 7.07
CA ARG A 48 -7.39 -12.78 7.33
C ARG A 48 -6.54 -13.65 6.41
N TYR A 49 -5.89 -13.03 5.44
CA TYR A 49 -5.22 -13.72 4.34
C TYR A 49 -3.94 -13.02 3.92
N TRP A 50 -2.91 -13.83 3.61
CA TRP A 50 -1.74 -13.39 2.88
C TRP A 50 -1.80 -13.88 1.41
N PRO A 51 -1.26 -13.11 0.44
CA PRO A 51 -1.10 -11.66 0.50
C PRO A 51 -2.46 -10.97 0.35
N THR A 52 -2.61 -9.74 0.87
CA THR A 52 -3.74 -8.87 0.52
C THR A 52 -3.21 -7.49 0.16
N ARG A 53 -3.82 -6.86 -0.85
CA ARG A 53 -3.45 -5.53 -1.35
C ARG A 53 -4.63 -4.59 -1.19
N TYR A 54 -4.36 -3.37 -0.73
CA TYR A 54 -5.32 -2.28 -0.67
C TYR A 54 -4.79 -1.09 -1.48
N LEU A 55 -5.65 -0.45 -2.25
CA LEU A 55 -5.36 0.83 -2.89
C LEU A 55 -6.15 1.94 -2.23
N ILE A 56 -5.44 2.96 -1.76
CA ILE A 56 -5.99 4.12 -1.07
C ILE A 56 -6.01 5.31 -2.03
N GLY A 57 -7.16 5.94 -2.17
CA GLY A 57 -7.36 7.13 -3.00
C GLY A 57 -6.70 8.38 -2.41
N VAL A 58 -6.69 9.46 -3.19
CA VAL A 58 -6.18 10.76 -2.74
C VAL A 58 -7.02 11.44 -1.67
N ASP A 59 -8.23 10.93 -1.49
CA ASP A 59 -9.19 11.27 -0.45
C ASP A 59 -8.92 10.50 0.87
N GLY A 60 -7.99 9.55 0.87
CA GLY A 60 -7.62 8.76 2.04
C GLY A 60 -8.50 7.53 2.28
N PHE A 61 -9.42 7.21 1.37
CA PHE A 61 -10.30 6.04 1.50
C PHE A 61 -9.77 4.86 0.70
N ILE A 62 -10.06 3.64 1.15
CA ILE A 62 -9.81 2.42 0.37
C ILE A 62 -10.75 2.43 -0.85
N ARG A 63 -10.18 2.22 -2.04
CA ARG A 63 -10.90 2.25 -3.32
C ARG A 63 -10.88 0.91 -4.04
N TYR A 64 -9.96 0.04 -3.65
CA TYR A 64 -9.84 -1.32 -4.17
C TYR A 64 -9.11 -2.18 -3.15
N ASP A 65 -9.51 -3.43 -3.05
CA ASP A 65 -8.84 -4.48 -2.32
C ASP A 65 -8.71 -5.75 -3.19
N HIS A 66 -7.68 -6.54 -2.92
CA HIS A 66 -7.48 -7.83 -3.54
C HIS A 66 -6.88 -8.80 -2.55
N ILE A 67 -7.64 -9.86 -2.27
CA ILE A 67 -7.22 -10.98 -1.44
C ILE A 67 -6.56 -12.05 -2.32
N GLY A 68 -5.38 -12.50 -1.91
CA GLY A 68 -4.66 -13.60 -2.53
C GLY A 68 -3.63 -13.18 -3.59
N GLU A 69 -2.99 -14.19 -4.15
CA GLU A 69 -2.04 -14.05 -5.24
C GLU A 69 -2.77 -13.81 -6.57
N GLY A 70 -2.17 -13.01 -7.47
CA GLY A 70 -2.70 -12.76 -8.81
C GLY A 70 -3.42 -11.42 -8.94
N GLY A 71 -4.32 -11.32 -9.92
CA GLY A 71 -5.06 -10.07 -10.21
C GLY A 71 -4.16 -8.86 -10.52
N TYR A 72 -2.95 -9.10 -11.03
CA TYR A 72 -1.93 -8.06 -11.20
C TYR A 72 -2.35 -7.02 -12.25
N ASN A 73 -2.95 -7.47 -13.36
CA ASN A 73 -3.40 -6.57 -14.42
C ASN A 73 -4.56 -5.70 -13.94
N GLU A 74 -5.50 -6.28 -13.20
CA GLU A 74 -6.64 -5.60 -12.62
C GLU A 74 -6.16 -4.58 -11.57
N THR A 75 -5.23 -4.98 -10.69
CA THR A 75 -4.62 -4.10 -9.69
C THR A 75 -3.91 -2.91 -10.37
N GLU A 76 -3.13 -3.17 -11.43
CA GLU A 76 -2.44 -2.12 -12.18
C GLU A 76 -3.43 -1.15 -12.84
N GLN A 77 -4.52 -1.65 -13.41
CA GLN A 77 -5.57 -0.77 -13.96
C GLN A 77 -6.18 0.14 -12.90
N GLN A 78 -6.43 -0.37 -11.68
CA GLN A 78 -6.92 0.45 -10.57
C GLN A 78 -5.88 1.47 -10.11
N ILE A 79 -4.60 1.11 -10.05
CA ILE A 79 -3.51 2.05 -9.76
C ILE A 79 -3.50 3.20 -10.77
N GLN A 80 -3.52 2.89 -12.07
CA GLN A 80 -3.51 3.92 -13.12
C GLN A 80 -4.74 4.83 -13.04
N ALA A 81 -5.92 4.28 -12.73
CA ALA A 81 -7.13 5.07 -12.52
C ALA A 81 -7.00 6.05 -11.35
N LEU A 82 -6.48 5.62 -10.20
CA LEU A 82 -6.29 6.47 -9.02
C LEU A 82 -5.19 7.52 -9.24
N LEU A 83 -4.14 7.19 -10.00
CA LEU A 83 -3.11 8.16 -10.37
C LEU A 83 -3.67 9.25 -11.29
N ALA A 84 -4.51 8.88 -12.26
CA ALA A 84 -5.19 9.85 -13.12
C ALA A 84 -6.15 10.74 -12.32
N GLU A 85 -6.89 10.17 -11.36
CA GLU A 85 -7.75 10.93 -10.43
C GLU A 85 -6.93 11.96 -9.64
N ARG A 86 -5.80 11.54 -9.04
CA ARG A 86 -4.88 12.42 -8.31
C ARG A 86 -4.44 13.61 -9.15
N ASP A 87 -4.05 13.36 -10.40
CA ASP A 87 -3.50 14.41 -11.26
C ASP A 87 -4.57 15.43 -11.64
N ARG A 88 -5.81 14.99 -11.87
CA ARG A 88 -6.96 15.90 -12.07
C ARG A 88 -7.21 16.76 -10.83
N VAL A 89 -7.26 16.16 -9.63
CA VAL A 89 -7.46 16.89 -8.37
C VAL A 89 -6.35 17.94 -8.16
N ARG A 90 -5.09 17.59 -8.45
CA ARG A 90 -3.96 18.53 -8.36
C ARG A 90 -4.09 19.69 -9.34
N GLN A 91 -4.46 19.43 -10.59
CA GLN A 91 -4.64 20.47 -11.60
C GLN A 91 -5.76 21.46 -11.22
N GLN A 92 -6.89 20.96 -10.72
CA GLN A 92 -8.00 21.79 -10.25
C GLN A 92 -7.57 22.71 -9.10
N ARG A 93 -6.86 22.17 -8.10
CA ARG A 93 -6.34 22.96 -6.97
C ARG A 93 -5.41 24.07 -7.42
N ASN A 94 -4.53 23.78 -8.39
CA ASN A 94 -3.61 24.76 -8.94
C ASN A 94 -4.34 25.87 -9.71
N ALA A 95 -5.36 25.53 -10.50
CA ALA A 95 -6.18 26.50 -11.23
C ALA A 95 -6.91 27.45 -10.27
N THR A 96 -7.57 26.92 -9.23
CA THR A 96 -8.25 27.74 -8.21
C THR A 96 -7.29 28.67 -7.47
N THR A 97 -6.04 28.23 -7.26
CA THR A 97 -5.02 29.06 -6.59
C THR A 97 -4.52 30.18 -7.51
N ALA A 98 -4.42 29.92 -8.81
CA ALA A 98 -4.01 30.92 -9.80
C ALA A 98 -5.07 32.00 -10.02
N GLU A 99 -6.36 31.67 -9.96
CA GLU A 99 -7.46 32.63 -10.08
C GLU A 99 -7.68 33.50 -8.82
N ALA A 100 -7.14 33.08 -7.67
CA ALA A 100 -7.26 33.79 -6.40
C ALA A 100 -6.13 34.81 -6.14
N ASN A 101 -5.14 34.91 -7.03
CA ASN A 101 -4.00 35.85 -6.97
C ASN A 101 -4.06 36.87 -8.11
#